data_AF-A0A7H0HBT9-F1
#
_entry.id   AF-A0A7H0HBT9-F1
#
_cell.length_a   1.000
_cell.length_b   1.000
_cell.length_c   1.000
_cell.angle_alpha   90.00
_cell.angle_beta   90.00
_cell.angle_gamma   90.00
#
_symmetry.space_group_name_H-M   'P 1'
#
loop_
_entity.id
_entity.type
_entity.pdbx_description
1 polymer ?
#
loop_
_entity_poly.entity_id
_entity_poly.type
_entity_poly.pdbx_seq_one_letter_code
_entity_poly.pdbx_strand_id
1 'polypeptide(L)'
;MAAPERNARKATPPLDLLHHGLAGALLGFPLAVWLSGALVYHAVDAAHDSAAYQVTMWVVPLLWAAVIGLAFLAPSKRACWAWLLAGNALAYGVLRAVQP
;
A
#
# COMPACT_ATOMS: atom_id res chain seq x y z
N MET A 1 49.85 5.76 -21.74
CA MET A 1 48.83 6.58 -21.03
C MET A 1 47.57 5.73 -20.95
N ALA A 2 47.44 4.92 -19.89
CA ALA A 2 46.30 4.02 -19.71
C ALA A 2 45.11 4.80 -19.14
N ALA A 3 43.94 4.68 -19.76
CA ALA A 3 42.70 5.27 -19.25
C ALA A 3 42.37 4.63 -17.87
N PRO A 4 41.99 5.41 -16.85
CA PRO A 4 41.58 4.83 -15.59
C PRO A 4 40.34 3.98 -15.82
N GLU A 5 40.47 2.67 -15.57
CA GLU A 5 39.34 1.76 -15.56
C GLU A 5 38.32 2.28 -14.56
N ARG A 6 37.21 2.79 -15.12
CA ARG A 6 36.05 3.27 -14.39
C ARG A 6 35.43 2.04 -13.75
N ASN A 7 35.92 1.68 -12.57
CA ASN A 7 35.34 0.70 -11.66
C ASN A 7 33.86 1.06 -11.51
N ALA A 8 33.01 0.40 -12.32
CA ALA A 8 31.58 0.38 -12.14
C ALA A 8 31.34 -0.42 -10.87
N ARG A 9 31.55 0.22 -9.71
CA ARG A 9 31.07 -0.30 -8.43
C ARG A 9 29.60 -0.62 -8.67
N LYS A 10 29.26 -1.91 -8.64
CA LYS A 10 27.88 -2.38 -8.59
C LYS A 10 27.25 -1.63 -7.42
N ALA A 11 26.53 -0.55 -7.70
CA ALA A 11 25.84 0.22 -6.69
C ALA A 11 24.81 -0.73 -6.09
N THR A 12 25.05 -1.21 -4.87
CA THR A 12 24.09 -2.04 -4.16
C THR A 12 22.81 -1.21 -4.04
N PRO A 13 21.64 -1.77 -4.40
CA PRO A 13 20.38 -1.05 -4.25
C PRO A 13 20.27 -0.50 -2.83
N PRO A 14 19.89 0.77 -2.64
CA PRO A 14 19.71 1.33 -1.31
C PRO A 14 18.76 0.43 -0.52
N LEU A 15 19.25 -0.17 0.57
CA LEU A 15 18.45 -1.06 1.43
C LEU A 15 17.18 -0.37 1.95
N ASP A 16 17.18 0.96 1.95
CA ASP A 16 16.03 1.76 2.30
C ASP A 16 14.89 1.69 1.27
N LEU A 17 15.22 1.67 -0.04
CA LEU A 17 14.22 1.47 -1.10
C LEU A 17 13.61 0.07 -0.99
N LEU A 18 14.44 -0.96 -0.78
CA LEU A 18 13.97 -2.33 -0.59
C LEU A 18 13.07 -2.43 0.65
N HIS A 19 13.46 -1.79 1.76
CA HIS A 19 12.67 -1.75 2.98
C HIS A 19 11.30 -1.12 2.76
N HIS A 20 11.23 0.09 2.19
CA HIS A 20 9.95 0.79 1.98
C HIS A 20 9.06 0.05 0.98
N GLY A 21 9.65 -0.51 -0.08
CA GLY A 21 8.94 -1.37 -1.03
C GLY A 21 8.34 -2.61 -0.38
N LEU A 22 9.11 -3.33 0.44
CA LEU A 22 8.63 -4.53 1.16
C LEU A 22 7.58 -4.18 2.22
N ALA A 23 7.79 -3.12 3.00
CA ALA A 23 6.83 -2.68 4.01
C ALA A 23 5.51 -2.25 3.35
N GLY A 24 5.58 -1.44 2.28
CA GLY A 24 4.42 -1.04 1.49
C GLY A 24 3.72 -2.22 0.82
N ALA A 25 4.47 -3.19 0.29
CA ALA A 25 3.88 -4.38 -0.32
C ALA A 25 3.14 -5.23 0.71
N LEU A 26 3.76 -5.51 1.86
CA LEU A 26 3.22 -6.39 2.90
C LEU A 26 2.06 -5.75 3.68
N LEU A 27 2.21 -4.50 4.13
CA LEU A 27 1.20 -3.84 4.95
C LEU A 27 0.21 -3.01 4.12
N GLY A 28 0.56 -2.65 2.88
CA GLY A 28 -0.35 -1.96 1.98
C GLY A 28 -1.44 -2.88 1.44
N PHE A 29 -1.18 -4.18 1.31
CA PHE A 29 -2.19 -5.14 0.86
C PHE A 29 -3.40 -5.23 1.81
N PRO A 30 -3.24 -5.53 3.11
CA PRO A 30 -4.37 -5.55 4.04
C PRO A 30 -5.07 -4.18 4.12
N LEU A 31 -4.31 -3.07 4.10
CA LEU A 31 -4.89 -1.73 4.07
C LEU A 31 -5.80 -1.51 2.86
N ALA A 32 -5.35 -1.89 1.66
CA ALA A 32 -6.13 -1.78 0.43
C ALA A 32 -7.43 -2.62 0.51
N VAL A 33 -7.35 -3.83 1.08
CA VAL A 33 -8.51 -4.69 1.29
C VAL A 33 -9.51 -4.07 2.28
N TRP A 34 -9.05 -3.54 3.41
CA TRP A 34 -9.93 -2.90 4.39
C TRP A 34 -10.64 -1.67 3.85
N LEU A 35 -9.89 -0.81 3.14
CA LEU A 35 -10.47 0.37 2.48
C LEU A 35 -11.48 -0.01 1.40
N SER A 36 -11.16 -1.02 0.59
CA SER A 36 -12.08 -1.55 -0.42
C SER A 36 -13.35 -2.12 0.22
N GLY A 37 -13.23 -2.86 1.33
CA GLY A 37 -14.37 -3.36 2.07
C GLY A 37 -15.24 -2.22 2.65
N ALA A 38 -14.62 -1.19 3.23
CA ALA A 38 -15.35 -0.04 3.75
C ALA A 38 -16.14 0.69 2.64
N LEU A 39 -15.58 0.77 1.42
CA LEU A 39 -16.27 1.28 0.23
C LEU A 39 -17.50 0.45 -0.14
N VAL A 40 -17.44 -0.89 -0.08
CA VAL A 40 -18.60 -1.77 -0.33
C VAL A 40 -19.74 -1.48 0.63
N TYR A 41 -19.45 -1.40 1.93
CA TYR A 41 -20.50 -1.23 2.93
C TYR A 41 -21.08 0.19 2.94
N HIS A 42 -20.32 1.20 2.49
CA HIS A 42 -20.83 2.55 2.26
C HIS A 42 -21.61 2.70 0.95
N ALA A 43 -21.26 1.95 -0.09
CA ALA A 43 -22.03 1.88 -1.32
C ALA A 43 -23.25 0.98 -1.09
N VAL A 44 -24.35 1.59 -0.64
CA VAL A 44 -25.61 1.00 -0.10
C VAL A 44 -26.26 -0.16 -0.88
N ASP A 45 -25.74 -0.61 -2.02
CA ASP A 45 -26.24 -1.82 -2.72
C ASP A 45 -25.16 -2.63 -3.45
N ALA A 46 -23.88 -2.41 -3.12
CA ALA A 46 -22.76 -2.99 -3.89
C ALA A 46 -22.66 -4.53 -3.79
N ALA A 47 -23.26 -5.13 -2.77
CA ALA A 47 -23.31 -6.58 -2.62
C ALA A 47 -24.34 -7.26 -3.56
N HIS A 48 -25.36 -6.53 -4.01
CA HIS A 48 -26.39 -7.05 -4.92
C HIS A 48 -26.22 -6.58 -6.36
N ASP A 49 -25.45 -5.50 -6.58
CA ASP A 49 -25.04 -5.05 -7.92
C ASP A 49 -23.69 -5.65 -8.34
N SER A 50 -23.72 -6.46 -9.41
CA SER A 50 -22.52 -7.07 -9.98
C SER A 50 -21.51 -6.05 -10.49
N ALA A 51 -21.94 -4.88 -10.97
CA ALA A 51 -21.04 -3.83 -11.41
C ALA A 51 -20.28 -3.22 -10.23
N ALA A 52 -20.98 -2.92 -9.13
CA ALA A 52 -20.37 -2.41 -7.91
C ALA A 52 -19.42 -3.42 -7.24
N TYR A 53 -19.72 -4.72 -7.31
CA TYR A 53 -18.79 -5.77 -6.86
C TYR A 53 -17.50 -5.80 -7.71
N GLN A 54 -17.60 -5.66 -9.03
CA GLN A 54 -16.42 -5.57 -9.90
C GLN A 54 -15.60 -4.31 -9.64
N VAL A 55 -16.24 -3.15 -9.45
CA VAL A 55 -15.55 -1.90 -9.10
C VAL A 55 -14.76 -2.06 -7.81
N THR A 56 -15.37 -2.68 -6.79
CA THR A 56 -14.71 -3.01 -5.54
C THR A 56 -13.50 -3.92 -5.76
N MET A 57 -13.65 -4.99 -6.55
CA MET A 57 -12.56 -5.92 -6.81
C MET A 57 -11.37 -5.21 -7.47
N TRP A 58 -11.63 -4.33 -8.43
CA TRP A 58 -10.59 -3.62 -9.18
C TRP A 58 -9.97 -2.44 -8.43
N VAL A 59 -10.61 -1.91 -7.39
CA VAL A 59 -10.02 -0.81 -6.60
C VAL A 59 -8.87 -1.28 -5.73
N VAL A 60 -8.85 -2.56 -5.31
CA VAL A 60 -7.78 -3.12 -4.46
C VAL A 60 -6.38 -2.95 -5.06
N PRO A 61 -6.08 -3.41 -6.30
CA PRO A 61 -4.74 -3.23 -6.87
C PRO A 61 -4.35 -1.75 -7.04
N LEU A 62 -5.31 -0.87 -7.31
CA LEU A 62 -5.07 0.58 -7.42
C LEU A 62 -4.70 1.19 -6.07
N LEU A 63 -5.46 0.87 -5.02
CA LEU A 63 -5.15 1.29 -3.65
C LEU A 63 -3.82 0.70 -3.19
N TRP A 64 -3.54 -0.56 -3.50
CA TRP A 64 -2.30 -1.21 -3.12
C TRP A 64 -1.08 -0.55 -3.76
N ALA A 65 -1.13 -0.30 -5.06
CA ALA A 65 -0.07 0.42 -5.78
C ALA A 65 0.12 1.85 -5.23
N ALA A 66 -0.98 2.55 -4.93
CA ALA A 66 -0.93 3.88 -4.34
C ALA A 66 -0.25 3.86 -2.94
N VAL A 67 -0.62 2.92 -2.07
CA VAL A 67 -0.02 2.78 -0.74
C VAL A 67 1.47 2.43 -0.83
N ILE A 68 1.87 1.56 -1.76
CA ILE A 68 3.29 1.27 -2.02
C ILE A 68 4.02 2.56 -2.41
N GLY A 69 3.45 3.36 -3.32
CA GLY A 69 4.02 4.65 -3.71
C GLY A 69 4.17 5.62 -2.52
N LEU A 70 3.14 5.71 -1.68
CA LEU A 70 3.14 6.55 -0.47
C LEU A 70 4.16 6.08 0.57
N ALA A 71 4.47 4.78 0.65
CA ALA A 71 5.47 4.27 1.58
C ALA A 71 6.84 4.91 1.33
N PHE A 72 7.18 5.25 0.08
CA PHE A 72 8.44 5.93 -0.26
C PHE A 72 8.48 7.41 0.12
N LEU A 73 7.35 8.03 0.49
CA LEU A 73 7.32 9.41 1.02
C LEU A 73 7.66 9.46 2.52
N ALA A 74 7.76 8.30 3.20
CA ALA A 74 8.08 8.27 4.61
C ALA A 74 9.52 8.76 4.85
N PRO A 75 9.75 9.73 5.77
CA PRO A 75 11.08 10.29 6.00
C PRO A 75 12.03 9.34 6.75
N SER A 76 11.50 8.23 7.29
CA SER A 76 12.28 7.21 7.98
C SER A 76 11.52 5.89 8.02
N LYS A 77 12.27 4.79 8.24
CA LYS A 77 11.69 3.45 8.44
C LYS A 77 10.64 3.42 9.56
N ARG A 78 10.90 4.10 10.69
CA ARG A 78 9.96 4.16 11.81
C ARG A 78 8.67 4.87 11.42
N ALA A 79 8.77 5.99 10.70
CA ALA A 79 7.60 6.70 10.20
C ALA A 79 6.80 5.84 9.20
N CYS A 80 7.47 5.10 8.31
CA CYS A 80 6.83 4.16 7.39
C CYS A 80 5.99 3.12 8.13
N TRP A 81 6.59 2.44 9.11
CA TRP A 81 5.87 1.47 9.94
C TRP A 81 4.72 2.11 10.72
N ALA A 82 4.93 3.27 11.33
CA ALA A 82 3.90 3.97 12.09
C ALA A 82 2.69 4.32 11.21
N TRP A 83 2.91 4.89 10.02
CA TRP A 83 1.84 5.24 9.10
C TRP A 83 1.10 4.02 8.54
N LEU A 84 1.81 2.96 8.17
CA LEU A 84 1.18 1.75 7.64
C LEU A 84 0.37 1.02 8.72
N LEU A 85 0.89 0.91 9.95
CA LEU A 85 0.17 0.30 11.07
C LEU A 85 -1.04 1.16 11.49
N ALA A 86 -0.87 2.48 11.61
CA ALA A 86 -1.96 3.38 11.93
C ALA A 86 -3.04 3.36 10.84
N GLY A 87 -2.64 3.38 9.57
CA GLY A 87 -3.56 3.26 8.43
C GLY A 87 -4.35 1.97 8.47
N ASN A 88 -3.69 0.83 8.72
CA ASN A 88 -4.37 -0.47 8.88
C ASN A 88 -5.35 -0.47 10.06
N ALA A 89 -4.94 0.03 11.23
CA ALA A 89 -5.79 0.10 12.41
C ALA A 89 -7.02 0.99 12.17
N LEU A 90 -6.84 2.14 11.52
CA LEU A 90 -7.92 3.07 11.18
C LEU A 90 -8.87 2.46 10.15
N ALA A 91 -8.35 1.91 9.05
CA ALA A 91 -9.18 1.31 8.00
C ALA A 91 -9.97 0.10 8.53
N TYR A 92 -9.34 -0.73 9.35
CA TYR A 92 -10.04 -1.82 10.04
C TYR A 92 -11.10 -1.28 11.00
N GLY A 93 -10.80 -0.26 11.80
CA GLY A 93 -11.76 0.37 12.70
C GLY A 93 -12.97 0.94 11.96
N VAL A 94 -12.75 1.64 10.84
CA VAL A 94 -13.82 2.14 9.96
C VAL A 94 -14.64 0.98 9.42
N LEU A 95 -14.00 -0.03 8.85
CA LEU A 95 -14.68 -1.22 8.33
C LEU A 95 -15.58 -1.85 9.39
N ARG A 96 -15.07 -2.06 10.61
CA ARG A 96 -15.85 -2.62 11.72
C ARG A 96 -16.99 -1.73 12.18
N ALA A 97 -16.89 -0.41 12.01
CA ALA A 97 -17.94 0.53 12.37
C ALA A 97 -19.07 0.61 11.33
N VAL A 98 -18.79 0.26 10.06
CA VAL A 98 -19.75 0.33 8.95
C VAL A 98 -20.30 -1.03 8.53
N GLN A 99 -19.62 -2.11 8.93
CA GLN A 99 -20.09 -3.46 8.73
C GLN A 99 -21.35 -3.73 9.58
N PRO A 100 -22.44 -4.23 8.97
CA PRO A 100 -23.66 -4.60 9.68
C PRO A 100 -23.47 -5.82 10.58
#